data_AF-A0A351FH66-F1
#
_entry.id   AF-A0A351FH66-F1
#
_cell.length_a   1.000
_cell.length_b   1.000
_cell.length_c   1.000
_cell.angle_alpha   90.00
_cell.angle_beta   90.00
_cell.angle_gamma   90.00
#
_symmetry.space_group_name_H-M   'P 1'
#
loop_
_entity.id
_entity.type
_entity.pdbx_description
1 polymer ?
#
loop_
_entity_poly.entity_id
_entity_poly.type
_entity_poly.pdbx_seq_one_letter_code
_entity_poly.pdbx_strand_id
1 'polypeptide(L)'
;MKRSLVRSPYFWAISAFVATVLAAWVGRENYRPVITGSEAPEFTMLAMDGSEVSLSDFLGKDVLLVNVWATWCGPCLTDMPSMQRLYDRF
;
A
#
# COMPACT_ATOMS: atom_id res chain seq x y z
N MET A 1 17.07 -47.58 0.96
CA MET A 1 16.20 -47.61 2.16
C MET A 1 15.74 -46.19 2.60
N LYS A 2 15.24 -45.34 1.68
CA LYS A 2 14.74 -43.97 1.95
C LYS A 2 13.37 -43.68 1.31
N ARG A 3 12.62 -44.73 0.93
CA ARG A 3 11.36 -44.62 0.16
C ARG A 3 10.10 -44.52 1.04
N SER A 4 10.15 -44.80 2.35
CA SER A 4 8.97 -44.74 3.22
C SER A 4 8.65 -43.32 3.72
N LEU A 5 9.66 -42.45 3.87
CA LEU A 5 9.45 -41.10 4.41
C LEU A 5 8.62 -40.23 3.45
N VAL A 6 8.86 -40.35 2.14
CA VAL A 6 8.19 -39.57 1.07
C VAL A 6 6.78 -40.08 0.75
N ARG A 7 6.43 -41.29 1.18
CA ARG A 7 5.09 -41.88 1.03
C ARG A 7 4.16 -41.58 2.22
N SER A 8 4.70 -41.02 3.29
CA SER A 8 3.90 -40.63 4.45
C SER A 8 3.00 -39.45 4.07
N PRO A 9 1.67 -39.53 4.29
CA PRO A 9 0.75 -38.43 3.99
C PRO A 9 1.12 -37.15 4.78
N TYR A 10 1.75 -37.33 5.94
CA TYR A 10 2.25 -36.25 6.77
C TYR A 10 3.38 -35.45 6.11
N PHE A 11 4.23 -36.08 5.29
CA PHE A 11 5.31 -35.37 4.60
C PHE A 11 4.76 -34.36 3.59
N TRP A 12 3.74 -34.76 2.82
CA TRP A 12 3.08 -33.90 1.85
C TRP A 12 2.23 -32.80 2.52
N ALA A 13 1.58 -33.13 3.65
CA ALA A 13 0.86 -32.13 4.44
C ALA A 13 1.80 -31.06 5.01
N ILE A 14 2.95 -31.48 5.57
CA ILE A 14 3.97 -30.55 6.11
C ILE A 14 4.59 -29.73 4.99
N SER A 15 4.93 -30.33 3.84
CA SER A 15 5.49 -29.57 2.72
C SER A 15 4.50 -28.55 2.16
N ALA A 16 3.21 -28.88 2.09
CA ALA A 16 2.17 -27.97 1.63
C ALA A 16 1.96 -26.81 2.63
N PHE A 17 1.98 -27.11 3.94
CA PHE A 17 1.89 -26.09 4.98
C PHE A 17 3.12 -25.15 4.95
N VAL A 18 4.33 -25.70 4.84
CA VAL A 18 5.56 -24.90 4.74
C VAL A 18 5.55 -24.05 3.47
N ALA A 19 5.13 -24.60 2.33
CA ALA A 19 5.05 -23.85 1.07
C ALA A 19 4.03 -22.71 1.12
N THR A 20 2.85 -22.94 1.71
CA THR A 20 1.82 -21.89 1.87
C THR A 20 2.25 -20.80 2.82
N VAL A 21 2.89 -21.16 3.94
CA VAL A 21 3.52 -20.19 4.85
C VAL A 21 4.59 -19.39 4.09
N LEU A 22 5.56 -20.04 3.43
CA LEU A 22 6.60 -19.34 2.67
C LEU A 22 6.01 -18.39 1.62
N ALA A 23 4.99 -18.81 0.87
CA ALA A 23 4.30 -17.95 -0.09
C ALA A 23 3.66 -16.72 0.56
N ALA A 24 3.05 -16.87 1.75
CA ALA A 24 2.51 -15.75 2.50
C ALA A 24 3.58 -14.80 3.07
N TRP A 25 4.80 -15.30 3.32
CA TRP A 25 5.92 -14.47 3.80
C TRP A 25 6.67 -13.73 2.67
N VAL A 26 6.77 -14.31 1.46
CA VAL A 26 7.54 -13.76 0.32
C VAL A 26 7.02 -12.40 -0.18
N GLY A 27 5.78 -12.00 0.15
CA GLY A 27 5.21 -10.70 -0.25
C GLY A 27 5.29 -9.59 0.80
N ARG A 28 5.75 -9.89 2.02
CA ARG A 28 5.59 -8.99 3.18
C ARG A 28 6.54 -7.79 3.17
N GLU A 29 7.62 -7.83 2.38
CA GLU A 29 8.71 -6.83 2.39
C GLU A 29 8.60 -5.74 1.32
N ASN A 30 7.52 -5.66 0.54
CA ASN A 30 7.35 -4.58 -0.45
C ASN A 30 6.94 -3.23 0.18
N TYR A 31 7.29 -2.99 1.45
CA TYR A 31 7.12 -1.70 2.10
C TYR A 31 8.39 -0.88 1.91
N ARG A 32 8.35 0.10 1.00
CA ARG A 32 9.42 1.08 0.83
C ARG A 32 9.08 2.30 1.69
N PRO A 33 9.81 2.55 2.80
CA PRO A 33 9.54 3.73 3.62
C PRO A 33 9.85 4.99 2.81
N VAL A 34 8.97 5.98 2.92
CA VAL A 34 9.24 7.34 2.41
C VAL A 34 10.24 8.00 3.36
N ILE A 35 11.30 8.57 2.80
CA ILE A 35 12.36 9.23 3.57
C ILE A 35 12.21 10.73 3.40
N THR A 36 12.28 11.49 4.49
CA THR A 36 12.19 12.95 4.42
C THR A 36 13.24 13.52 3.46
N GLY A 37 12.80 14.37 2.53
CA GLY A 37 13.65 14.97 1.50
C GLY A 37 13.78 14.14 0.21
N SER A 38 13.28 12.90 0.18
CA SER A 38 13.13 12.18 -1.10
C SER A 38 12.04 12.81 -1.94
N GLU A 39 12.21 12.79 -3.26
CA GLU A 39 11.14 13.16 -4.18
C GLU A 39 9.90 12.28 -3.98
N ALA A 40 8.73 12.90 -4.06
CA ALA A 40 7.47 12.16 -4.01
C ALA A 40 7.35 11.29 -5.28
N PRO A 41 6.89 10.03 -5.18
CA PRO A 41 6.72 9.17 -6.35
C PRO A 41 5.72 9.76 -7.34
N GLU A 42 6.08 9.83 -8.62
CA GLU A 42 5.16 10.26 -9.67
C GLU A 42 4.02 9.25 -9.83
N PHE A 43 2.80 9.77 -9.97
CA PHE A 43 1.63 8.98 -10.28
C PHE A 43 0.69 9.76 -11.21
N THR A 44 -0.06 9.01 -12.01
CA THR A 44 -1.16 9.52 -12.84
C THR A 44 -2.41 8.74 -12.49
N MET A 45 -3.52 9.45 -12.31
CA MET A 45 -4.81 8.87 -11.95
C MET A 45 -5.92 9.46 -12.80
N LEU A 46 -7.02 8.72 -12.90
CA LEU A 46 -8.26 9.23 -13.45
C LEU A 46 -9.04 9.96 -12.35
N ALA A 47 -9.41 11.20 -12.63
CA ALA A 47 -10.33 11.95 -11.82
C ALA A 47 -11.77 11.45 -12.00
N MET A 48 -12.68 11.94 -11.16
CA MET A 48 -14.08 11.53 -11.14
C MET A 48 -14.85 11.92 -12.42
N ASP A 49 -14.36 12.92 -13.15
CA ASP A 49 -14.89 13.36 -14.44
C ASP A 49 -14.26 12.63 -15.64
N GLY A 50 -13.31 11.72 -15.39
CA GLY A 50 -12.60 10.95 -16.40
C GLY A 50 -11.36 11.65 -16.97
N SER A 51 -10.98 12.83 -16.50
CA SER A 51 -9.71 13.45 -16.89
C SER A 51 -8.52 12.71 -16.28
N GLU A 52 -7.38 12.71 -16.97
CA GLU A 52 -6.11 12.30 -16.36
C GLU A 52 -5.54 13.46 -15.54
N VAL A 53 -5.00 13.12 -14.37
CA VAL A 53 -4.36 14.06 -13.45
C VAL A 53 -3.06 13.43 -12.97
N SER A 54 -1.94 14.16 -13.06
CA SER A 54 -0.65 13.72 -12.55
C SER A 54 -0.21 14.51 -11.32
N LEU A 55 0.71 13.95 -10.53
CA LEU A 55 1.31 14.67 -9.40
C LEU A 55 2.04 15.94 -9.88
N SER A 56 2.69 15.84 -11.04
CA SER A 56 3.39 16.94 -11.70
C SER A 56 2.53 18.18 -11.98
N ASP A 57 1.21 18.01 -12.19
CA ASP A 57 0.27 19.12 -12.42
C ASP A 57 0.14 20.08 -11.23
N PHE A 58 0.49 19.62 -10.02
CA PHE A 58 0.38 20.39 -8.78
C PHE A 58 1.71 20.93 -8.24
N LEU A 59 2.81 20.70 -8.97
CA LEU A 59 4.13 21.19 -8.58
C LEU A 59 4.25 22.71 -8.72
N GLY A 60 5.17 23.32 -7.98
CA GLY A 60 5.42 24.77 -8.00
C GLY A 60 4.54 25.59 -7.05
N LYS A 61 3.72 24.93 -6.21
CA LYS A 61 3.09 25.53 -5.03
C LYS A 61 4.09 25.53 -3.86
N ASP A 62 3.99 26.52 -2.96
CA ASP A 62 4.84 26.61 -1.77
C ASP A 62 4.76 25.35 -0.90
N VAL A 63 3.55 24.79 -0.78
CA VAL A 63 3.27 23.55 -0.05
C VAL A 63 2.21 22.74 -0.80
N LEU A 64 2.46 21.44 -0.96
CA LEU A 64 1.49 20.47 -1.49
C LEU A 64 1.25 19.37 -0.45
N LEU A 65 -0.03 19.15 -0.09
CA LEU A 65 -0.45 18.05 0.78
C LEU A 65 -1.18 17.00 -0.05
N VAL A 66 -0.70 15.75 -0.01
CA VAL A 66 -1.36 14.61 -0.64
C VAL A 66 -2.01 13.76 0.45
N ASN A 67 -3.33 13.55 0.34
CA ASN A 67 -4.10 12.73 1.28
C ASN A 67 -4.72 11.53 0.57
N VAL A 68 -4.32 10.32 0.95
CA VAL A 68 -4.86 9.06 0.41
C VAL A 68 -5.89 8.50 1.39
N TRP A 69 -7.17 8.49 0.98
CA TRP A 69 -8.28 8.09 1.84
C TRP A 69 -9.40 7.41 1.04
N ALA A 70 -10.40 6.90 1.75
CA ALA A 70 -11.59 6.31 1.16
C ALA A 70 -12.83 6.59 2.02
N THR A 71 -14.02 6.57 1.41
CA THR A 71 -15.30 6.87 2.09
C THR A 71 -15.66 5.90 3.21
N TRP A 72 -15.06 4.71 3.20
CA TRP A 72 -15.23 3.67 4.21
C TRP A 72 -14.03 3.57 5.17
N CYS A 73 -13.05 4.47 5.05
CA CYS A 73 -11.91 4.51 5.96
C CYS A 73 -12.30 5.17 7.29
N GLY A 74 -12.60 4.34 8.30
CA GLY A 74 -13.02 4.82 9.63
C GLY A 74 -12.08 5.86 10.27
N PRO A 75 -10.77 5.60 10.37
CA PRO A 75 -9.81 6.58 10.88
C PRO A 75 -9.78 7.88 10.07
N CYS A 76 -9.78 7.77 8.73
CA CYS A 76 -9.73 8.93 7.85
C CYS A 76 -10.93 9.87 8.08
N LEU A 77 -12.15 9.32 8.24
CA LEU A 77 -13.35 10.11 8.53
C LEU A 77 -13.23 10.94 9.82
N THR A 78 -12.53 10.40 10.82
CA THR A 78 -12.27 11.10 12.09
C THR A 78 -11.30 12.27 11.90
N ASP A 79 -10.34 12.13 10.96
CA ASP A 79 -9.33 13.14 10.67
C ASP A 79 -9.80 14.23 9.69
N MET A 80 -10.85 13.98 8.91
CA MET A 80 -11.35 14.93 7.88
C MET A 80 -11.62 16.35 8.40
N PRO A 81 -12.20 16.58 9.59
CA PRO A 81 -12.40 17.94 10.11
C PRO A 81 -11.08 18.70 10.32
N SER A 82 -10.00 17.99 10.64
CA SER A 82 -8.66 18.59 10.76
C SER A 82 -8.07 18.90 9.39
N MET A 83 -8.30 18.05 8.39
CA MET A 83 -7.88 18.32 7.01
C MET A 83 -8.60 19.54 6.43
N GLN A 84 -9.91 19.69 6.69
CA GLN A 84 -10.66 20.87 6.26
C GLN A 84 -10.11 22.16 6.88
N ARG A 85 -9.85 22.15 8.20
CA ARG A 85 -9.26 23.31 8.88
C ARG A 85 -7.89 23.70 8.35
N LEU A 86 -7.10 22.72 7.89
CA LEU A 86 -5.81 22.96 7.26
C LEU A 86 -5.98 23.60 5.88
N TYR A 87 -6.92 23.09 5.08
CA TYR A 87 -7.25 23.64 3.76
C TYR A 87 -7.80 25.07 3.85
N ASP A 88 -8.68 25.36 4.81
CA ASP A 88 -9.24 26.71 4.96
C ASP A 88 -8.18 27.75 5.38
N ARG A 89 -7.05 27.31 5.93
CA ARG A 89 -5.99 28.18 6.45
C ARG A 89 -4.93 28.56 5.41
N PHE A 90 -4.74 27.74 4.38
CA PHE A 90 -3.65 27.86 3.40
C PHE A 90 -4.18 27.82 1.97
#